data_AF-X1UHE6-F1
#
_entry.id   AF-X1UHE6-F1
#
_cell.length_a   1.000
_cell.length_b   1.000
_cell.length_c   1.000
_cell.angle_alpha   90.00
_cell.angle_beta   90.00
_cell.angle_gamma   90.00
#
_symmetry.space_group_name_H-M   'P 1'
#
loop_
_entity.id
_entity.type
_entity.pdbx_description
1 polymer ?
#
loop_
_entity_poly.entity_id
_entity_poly.type
_entity_poly.pdbx_seq_one_letter_code
_entity_poly.pdbx_strand_id
1 'polypeptide(L)'
;MYPPLRGKKEQSFSSSLQGMKTVVIDPGHGGLEPGARGRFGTLEKNVALEIGLKLRSVIERNFPCRVVLTRDKDLNVSLENRAALA
;
A
#
# COMPACT_ATOMS: atom_id res chain seq x y z
N MET A 1 -9.07 20.30 -32.76
CA MET A 1 -10.04 19.33 -32.22
C MET A 1 -9.28 18.04 -31.98
N TYR A 2 -9.02 17.67 -30.72
CA TYR A 2 -8.32 16.41 -30.40
C TYR A 2 -9.31 15.25 -30.44
N PRO A 3 -8.91 14.06 -30.95
CA PRO A 3 -9.76 12.88 -30.89
C PRO A 3 -9.94 12.44 -29.42
N PRO A 4 -11.11 11.89 -29.06
CA PRO A 4 -11.32 11.36 -27.71
C PRO A 4 -10.36 10.20 -27.45
N LEU A 5 -9.74 10.21 -26.26
CA LEU A 5 -8.88 9.15 -25.80
C LEU A 5 -9.70 7.85 -25.73
N ARG A 6 -9.33 6.89 -26.57
CA ARG A 6 -9.90 5.55 -26.65
C ARG A 6 -9.94 4.93 -25.25
N GLY A 7 -11.14 4.63 -24.75
CA GLY A 7 -11.34 3.99 -23.45
C GLY A 7 -10.51 2.72 -23.33
N LYS A 8 -9.56 2.73 -22.40
CA LYS A 8 -8.88 1.49 -21.99
C LYS A 8 -9.95 0.61 -21.35
N LYS A 9 -10.20 -0.56 -21.95
CA LYS A 9 -11.08 -1.59 -21.36
C LYS A 9 -10.69 -1.80 -19.90
N GLU A 10 -11.66 -1.70 -18.99
CA GLU A 10 -11.52 -2.23 -17.63
C GLU A 10 -11.12 -3.70 -17.76
N GLN A 11 -9.87 -4.00 -17.41
CA GLN A 11 -9.43 -5.38 -17.31
C GLN A 11 -10.18 -5.99 -16.13
N SER A 12 -11.06 -6.94 -16.41
CA SER A 12 -11.67 -7.78 -15.38
C SER A 12 -10.55 -8.55 -14.67
N PHE A 13 -10.23 -8.13 -13.46
CA PHE A 13 -9.30 -8.82 -12.54
C PHE A 13 -9.92 -10.07 -11.90
N SER A 14 -11.12 -10.50 -12.33
CA SER A 14 -11.94 -11.42 -11.56
C SER A 14 -11.45 -12.87 -11.55
N SER A 15 -10.54 -13.28 -12.45
CA SER A 15 -10.11 -14.68 -12.55
C SER A 15 -8.80 -15.00 -11.82
N SER A 16 -7.87 -14.05 -11.67
CA SER A 16 -6.54 -14.32 -11.07
C SER A 16 -6.48 -14.12 -9.55
N LEU A 17 -7.53 -13.55 -8.93
CA LEU A 17 -7.61 -13.32 -7.49
C LEU A 17 -8.59 -14.27 -6.77
N GLN A 18 -9.20 -15.20 -7.50
CA GLN A 18 -9.99 -16.28 -6.91
C GLN A 18 -9.07 -17.19 -6.08
N GLY A 19 -8.92 -16.85 -4.80
CA GLY A 19 -8.08 -17.56 -3.83
C GLY A 19 -7.22 -16.66 -2.94
N MET A 20 -6.99 -15.38 -3.29
CA MET A 20 -6.26 -14.45 -2.42
C MET A 20 -7.12 -14.03 -1.22
N LYS A 21 -6.90 -14.68 -0.08
CA LYS A 21 -7.65 -14.42 1.16
C LYS A 21 -7.18 -13.16 1.88
N THR A 22 -5.88 -12.86 1.83
CA THR A 22 -5.29 -11.74 2.56
C THR A 22 -4.10 -11.13 1.80
N VAL A 23 -4.00 -9.81 1.85
CA VAL A 23 -2.85 -9.03 1.39
C VAL A 23 -2.26 -8.29 2.60
N VAL A 24 -0.94 -8.39 2.77
CA VAL A 24 -0.21 -7.63 3.78
C VAL A 24 0.58 -6.53 3.11
N ILE A 25 0.41 -5.30 3.58
CA ILE A 25 1.12 -4.11 3.11
C ILE A 25 2.10 -3.72 4.21
N ASP A 26 3.37 -3.53 3.86
CA ASP A 26 4.41 -3.11 4.82
C ASP A 26 4.86 -1.67 4.54
N PRO A 27 4.26 -0.65 5.18
CA PRO A 27 4.83 0.69 5.15
C PRO A 27 6.18 0.70 5.88
N GLY A 28 7.27 0.80 5.11
CA GLY A 28 8.64 0.82 5.64
C GLY A 28 8.87 1.92 6.69
N HIS A 29 9.87 1.73 7.56
CA HIS A 29 10.25 2.67 8.63
C HIS A 29 9.11 2.99 9.61
N GLY A 30 9.18 4.12 10.33
CA GLY A 30 8.18 4.58 11.29
C GLY A 30 8.77 4.94 12.66
N GLY A 31 8.06 5.79 13.41
CA GLY A 31 8.49 6.31 14.70
C GLY A 31 9.82 7.05 14.59
N LEU A 32 10.83 6.60 15.34
CA LEU A 32 12.17 7.19 15.36
C LEU A 32 13.01 6.87 14.12
N GLU A 33 12.58 5.91 13.29
CA GLU A 33 13.25 5.58 12.03
C GLU A 33 12.60 6.39 10.90
N PRO A 34 13.19 7.51 10.43
CA PRO A 34 12.58 8.32 9.37
C PRO A 34 12.69 7.70 7.97
N GLY A 35 13.66 6.78 7.79
CA GLY A 35 14.12 6.35 6.47
C GLY A 35 14.86 7.45 5.73
N ALA A 36 14.84 7.39 4.40
CA ALA A 36 15.43 8.41 3.56
C ALA A 36 14.76 9.78 3.77
N ARG A 37 15.58 10.84 3.66
CA ARG A 37 15.12 12.22 3.71
C ARG A 37 15.30 12.88 2.34
N GLY A 38 14.19 13.34 1.77
CA GLY A 38 14.18 14.08 0.51
C GLY A 38 14.80 15.48 0.65
N ARG A 39 15.15 16.09 -0.49
CA ARG A 39 15.81 17.40 -0.58
C ARG A 39 15.09 18.51 0.21
N PHE A 40 13.76 18.46 0.27
CA PHE A 40 12.92 19.45 0.96
C PHE A 40 12.42 19.00 2.33
N GLY A 41 13.01 17.93 2.90
CA GLY A 41 12.67 17.45 4.24
C GLY A 41 11.55 16.41 4.30
N THR A 42 11.02 15.96 3.14
CA THR A 42 10.09 14.82 3.08
C THR A 42 10.73 13.59 3.68
N LEU A 43 10.01 12.89 4.56
CA LEU A 43 10.49 11.66 5.20
C LEU A 43 9.86 10.44 4.55
N GLU A 44 10.67 9.44 4.22
CA GLU A 44 10.21 8.19 3.63
C GLU A 44 9.11 7.53 4.45
N LYS A 45 9.24 7.48 5.78
CA LYS A 45 8.23 6.88 6.67
C LYS A 45 6.81 7.47 6.48
N ASN A 46 6.72 8.76 6.16
CA ASN A 46 5.46 9.45 5.98
C ASN A 46 4.85 9.11 4.62
N VAL A 47 5.67 9.16 3.57
CA VAL A 47 5.27 8.82 2.20
C VAL A 47 4.84 7.35 2.11
N ALA A 48 5.62 6.44 2.70
CA ALA A 48 5.31 5.01 2.72
C ALA A 48 3.98 4.73 3.45
N LEU A 49 3.72 5.39 4.58
CA LEU A 49 2.45 5.25 5.31
C LEU A 49 1.26 5.75 4.48
N GLU A 50 1.39 6.94 3.90
CA GLU A 50 0.33 7.54 3.10
C GLU A 50 -0.01 6.69 1.88
N ILE A 51 1.00 6.17 1.18
CA ILE A 51 0.81 5.26 0.05
C ILE A 51 0.16 3.94 0.52
N GLY A 52 0.63 3.37 1.63
CA GLY A 52 0.09 2.11 2.16
C GLY A 52 -1.38 2.20 2.52
N LEU A 53 -1.80 3.30 3.17
CA LEU A 53 -3.21 3.55 3.49
C LEU A 53 -4.07 3.72 2.24
N LYS A 54 -3.59 4.49 1.24
CA LYS A 54 -4.30 4.65 -0.03
C LYS A 54 -4.42 3.32 -0.78
N LEU A 55 -3.34 2.53 -0.81
CA LEU A 55 -3.33 1.22 -1.46
C LEU A 55 -4.31 0.27 -0.80
N ARG A 56 -4.37 0.23 0.54
CA ARG A 56 -5.38 -0.53 1.29
C ARG A 56 -6.78 -0.18 0.84
N SER A 57 -7.13 1.11 0.83
CA SER A 57 -8.47 1.55 0.41
C SER A 57 -8.77 1.24 -1.06
N VAL A 58 -7.78 1.24 -1.94
CA VAL A 58 -7.98 0.82 -3.34
C VAL A 58 -8.22 -0.69 -3.41
N ILE A 59 -7.44 -1.51 -2.71
CA ILE A 59 -7.59 -2.96 -2.75
C ILE A 59 -8.93 -3.38 -2.16
N GLU A 60 -9.28 -2.91 -0.96
CA GLU A 60 -10.54 -3.25 -0.27
C GLU A 60 -11.77 -2.85 -1.09
N ARG A 61 -11.68 -1.80 -1.92
CA ARG A 61 -12.79 -1.37 -2.80
C ARG A 61 -12.95 -2.21 -4.06
N ASN A 62 -11.87 -2.79 -4.57
CA ASN A 62 -11.86 -3.44 -5.89
C ASN A 62 -11.78 -4.96 -5.81
N PHE A 63 -11.35 -5.51 -4.67
CA PHE A 63 -11.09 -6.94 -4.51
C PHE A 63 -11.73 -7.48 -3.23
N PRO A 64 -12.34 -8.67 -3.28
CA PRO A 64 -12.93 -9.31 -2.11
C PRO A 64 -11.85 -10.03 -1.27
N CYS A 65 -10.87 -9.28 -0.74
CA CYS A 65 -9.81 -9.80 0.10
C CYS A 65 -9.58 -8.96 1.36
N ARG A 66 -9.04 -9.58 2.41
CA ARG A 66 -8.66 -8.87 3.64
C ARG A 66 -7.33 -8.15 3.42
N VAL A 67 -7.22 -6.88 3.83
CA VAL A 67 -5.96 -6.15 3.76
C VAL A 67 -5.49 -5.79 5.16
N VAL A 68 -4.23 -6.10 5.47
CA VAL A 68 -3.58 -5.82 6.76
C VAL A 68 -2.35 -4.97 6.51
N LEU A 69 -2.09 -4.00 7.38
CA LEU A 69 -0.84 -3.24 7.36
C LEU A 69 0.03 -3.65 8.55
N THR A 70 1.34 -3.71 8.38
CA THR A 70 2.29 -3.87 9.51
C THR A 70 2.24 -2.68 10.47
N ARG A 71 1.92 -1.49 9.97
CA ARG A 71 1.56 -0.28 10.73
C ARG A 71 0.57 0.59 9.96
N ASP A 72 -0.36 1.20 10.68
CA ASP A 72 -1.36 2.14 10.15
C ASP A 72 -1.20 3.57 10.71
N LYS A 73 -0.14 3.79 11.50
CA LYS A 73 0.24 5.08 12.09
C LYS A 73 1.77 5.19 12.17
N ASP A 74 2.25 6.33 12.64
CA ASP A 74 3.68 6.58 12.79
C ASP A 74 4.22 5.93 14.07
N LEU A 75 4.69 4.68 13.94
CA LEU A 75 5.31 3.92 15.02
C LEU A 75 6.41 2.99 14.48
N ASN A 76 7.36 2.64 15.34
CA ASN A 76 8.37 1.64 15.04
C ASN A 76 7.74 0.24 15.07
N VAL A 77 7.98 -0.55 14.01
CA VAL A 77 7.71 -2.00 13.97
C VAL A 77 9.02 -2.71 13.66
N SER A 78 9.40 -3.69 14.48
CA SER A 78 10.62 -4.48 14.26
C SER A 78 10.53 -5.30 12.97
N LEU A 79 11.68 -5.65 12.39
CA LEU A 79 11.72 -6.46 11.17
C LEU A 79 11.09 -7.85 11.40
N GLU A 80 11.29 -8.44 12.59
CA GLU A 80 10.68 -9.74 12.93
C GLU A 80 9.16 -9.64 12.98
N ASN A 81 8.61 -8.59 13.60
CA ASN A 81 7.17 -8.38 13.67
C ASN A 81 6.57 -8.13 12.28
N ARG A 82 7.27 -7.43 11.39
CA ARG A 82 6.82 -7.25 9.99
C ARG A 82 6.71 -8.58 9.26
N ALA A 83 7.75 -9.42 9.38
CA ALA A 83 7.77 -10.74 8.76
C ALA A 83 6.70 -11.68 9.35
N ALA A 84 6.47 -11.63 10.67
CA ALA A 84 5.49 -12.48 11.34
C ALA A 84 4.03 -12.20 10.95
N LEU A 85 3.73 -11.03 10.37
CA LEU A 85 2.38 -10.69 9.91
C LEU A 85 2.07 -11.20 8.48
N ALA A 86 3.07 -11.53 7.68
CA ALA A 86 2.94 -11.89 6.26
C ALA A 86 2.90 -13.41 6.05
#